data_AF-A0A9D2BEJ6-F1
#
_entry.id   AF-A0A9D2BEJ6-F1
#
_cell.length_a   1.000
_cell.length_b   1.000
_cell.length_c   1.000
_cell.angle_alpha   90.00
_cell.angle_beta   90.00
_cell.angle_gamma   90.00
#
_symmetry.space_group_name_H-M   'P 1'
#
loop_
_entity.id
_entity.type
_entity.pdbx_description
1 polymer ?
#
loop_
_entity_poly.entity_id
_entity_poly.type
_entity_poly.pdbx_seq_one_letter_code
_entity_poly.pdbx_strand_id
1 'polypeptide(L)'
;MAKQIKSFGETQLTAGVRVSFHESVSKLIEKYTPAALHIETQVTVYLDKIEEAQELIRRPTAYASTQILRADDDLRDRVVGIVSSVIRAHVSSPFEAKAAAANTLSANIAPYKNIQRHQYQQETVEIDGLCRVLDEYAEEVATLHLEEEVAALKEANESFKTKFEAKAEEEKSRQGNKEVDTYKKLGEVREAYDQIVQVVNAYAVVEPSDELAGFIDDVNARINLYANMEGGTSSGEADTDKEPTGEEPEPETPEEPTDPSEPTDPEQPGGGDDSGTPGEI
;
A
#
# COMPACT_ATOMS: atom_id res chain seq x y z
N MET A 1 -18.55 45.85 17.94
CA MET A 1 -17.57 45.43 16.93
C MET A 1 -18.26 44.46 15.99
N ALA A 2 -17.97 44.51 14.69
CA ALA A 2 -18.51 43.53 13.75
C ALA A 2 -18.06 42.11 14.15
N LYS A 3 -18.93 41.12 13.93
CA LYS A 3 -18.56 39.72 14.15
C LYS A 3 -17.46 39.34 13.16
N GLN A 4 -16.57 38.45 13.57
CA GLN A 4 -15.49 37.94 12.72
C GLN A 4 -15.36 36.43 12.89
N ILE A 5 -14.93 35.76 11.83
CA ILE A 5 -14.50 34.36 11.88
C ILE A 5 -13.22 34.29 12.69
N LYS A 6 -13.19 33.38 13.66
CA LYS A 6 -12.07 33.17 14.57
C LYS A 6 -10.97 32.34 13.90
N SER A 7 -9.73 32.50 14.34
CA SER A 7 -8.65 31.57 14.01
C SER A 7 -8.67 30.37 14.97
N PHE A 8 -8.23 29.20 14.51
CA PHE A 8 -8.01 28.03 15.36
C PHE A 8 -6.83 27.18 14.88
N GLY A 9 -6.40 26.24 15.71
CA GLY A 9 -5.19 25.41 15.54
C GLY A 9 -5.33 24.27 14.53
N GLU A 10 -5.87 24.51 13.33
CA GLU A 10 -6.18 23.46 12.34
C GLU A 10 -4.99 22.52 12.03
N THR A 11 -3.75 23.00 12.16
CA THR A 11 -2.52 22.20 11.99
C THR A 11 -2.32 21.08 13.02
N GLN A 12 -3.08 21.07 14.11
CA GLN A 12 -3.05 20.00 15.10
C GLN A 12 -4.04 18.87 14.77
N LEU A 13 -4.95 19.10 13.82
CA LEU A 13 -5.90 18.09 13.37
C LEU A 13 -5.25 17.09 12.40
N THR A 14 -5.74 15.85 12.42
CA THR A 14 -5.38 14.83 11.42
C THR A 14 -5.89 15.23 10.04
N ALA A 15 -5.25 14.73 8.98
CA ALA A 15 -5.58 15.07 7.59
C ALA A 15 -7.08 14.90 7.27
N GLY A 16 -7.67 13.77 7.70
CA GLY A 16 -9.10 13.50 7.47
C GLY A 16 -10.02 14.48 8.19
N VAL A 17 -9.65 14.92 9.39
CA VAL A 17 -10.45 15.88 10.17
C VAL A 17 -10.38 17.28 9.56
N ARG A 18 -9.22 17.69 9.01
CA ARG A 18 -9.10 18.97 8.28
C ARG A 18 -9.97 19.01 7.04
N VAL A 19 -9.93 17.95 6.22
CA VAL A 19 -10.79 17.87 5.03
C VAL A 19 -12.28 17.88 5.42
N SER A 20 -12.66 17.16 6.47
CA SER A 20 -14.03 17.21 6.99
C SER A 20 -14.45 18.62 7.44
N PHE A 21 -13.56 19.36 8.10
CA PHE A 21 -13.81 20.76 8.45
C PHE A 21 -14.07 21.61 7.20
N HIS A 22 -13.19 21.51 6.20
CA HIS A 22 -13.33 22.30 4.97
C HIS A 22 -14.58 21.94 4.15
N GLU A 23 -14.96 20.66 4.10
CA GLU A 23 -16.26 20.21 3.55
C GLU A 23 -17.46 20.77 4.32
N SER A 24 -17.33 20.91 5.64
CA SER A 24 -18.40 21.51 6.44
C SER A 24 -18.58 22.99 6.12
N VAL A 25 -17.47 23.71 5.88
CA VAL A 25 -17.47 25.11 5.46
C VAL A 25 -18.01 25.27 4.04
N SER A 26 -17.67 24.38 3.09
CA SER A 26 -18.20 24.47 1.72
C SER A 26 -19.73 24.35 1.70
N LYS A 27 -20.31 23.45 2.51
CA LYS A 27 -21.78 23.36 2.70
C LYS A 27 -22.40 24.64 3.27
N LEU A 28 -21.67 25.35 4.14
CA LEU A 28 -22.12 26.66 4.62
C LEU A 28 -22.05 27.71 3.50
N ILE A 29 -21.01 27.70 2.67
CA ILE A 29 -20.91 28.59 1.51
C ILE A 29 -22.07 28.34 0.53
N GLU A 30 -22.44 27.09 0.28
CA GLU A 30 -23.63 26.75 -0.51
C GLU A 30 -24.92 27.30 0.11
N LYS A 31 -25.10 27.12 1.43
CA LYS A 31 -26.27 27.62 2.18
C LYS A 31 -26.43 29.14 2.07
N TYR A 32 -25.35 29.88 2.25
CA TYR A 32 -25.37 31.36 2.27
C TYR A 32 -25.13 31.98 0.89
N THR A 33 -24.76 31.18 -0.11
CA THR A 33 -24.40 31.55 -1.48
C THR A 33 -23.10 32.36 -1.59
N PRO A 34 -22.24 32.09 -2.60
CA PRO A 34 -21.02 32.87 -2.81
C PRO A 34 -21.26 34.37 -3.00
N ALA A 35 -22.37 34.74 -3.63
CA ALA A 35 -22.71 36.14 -3.93
C ALA A 35 -23.05 36.95 -2.69
N ALA A 36 -23.83 36.40 -1.75
CA ALA A 36 -24.14 37.10 -0.50
C ALA A 36 -22.93 37.22 0.44
N LEU A 37 -21.89 36.41 0.19
CA LEU A 37 -20.63 36.41 0.94
C LEU A 37 -19.52 37.21 0.23
N HIS A 38 -19.75 37.66 -1.01
CA HIS A 38 -18.77 38.34 -1.88
C HIS A 38 -17.50 37.53 -2.21
N ILE A 39 -17.62 36.20 -2.31
CA ILE A 39 -16.49 35.28 -2.51
C ILE A 39 -16.56 34.48 -3.81
N GLU A 40 -17.30 34.94 -4.82
CA GLU A 40 -17.51 34.23 -6.09
C GLU A 40 -16.21 33.85 -6.79
N THR A 41 -15.15 34.65 -6.62
CA THR A 41 -13.83 34.37 -7.18
C THR A 41 -13.02 33.38 -6.34
N GLN A 42 -13.17 33.39 -5.01
CA GLN A 42 -12.37 32.58 -4.09
C GLN A 42 -12.97 31.18 -3.93
N VAL A 43 -14.30 31.05 -4.01
CA VAL A 43 -14.98 29.77 -3.79
C VAL A 43 -14.56 28.70 -4.78
N THR A 44 -14.33 29.04 -6.05
CA THR A 44 -13.88 28.05 -7.06
C THR A 44 -12.53 27.46 -6.68
N VAL A 45 -11.55 28.32 -6.36
CA VAL A 45 -10.21 27.89 -5.96
C VAL A 45 -10.27 27.03 -4.69
N TYR A 46 -11.09 27.43 -3.72
CA TYR A 46 -11.24 26.68 -2.47
C TYR A 46 -11.85 25.29 -2.67
N LEU A 47 -12.90 25.16 -3.49
CA LEU A 47 -13.54 23.88 -3.80
C LEU A 47 -12.60 22.94 -4.56
N ASP A 48 -11.89 23.45 -5.57
CA ASP A 48 -10.90 22.66 -6.32
C ASP A 48 -9.82 22.09 -5.37
N LYS A 49 -9.36 22.89 -4.40
CA LYS A 49 -8.36 22.46 -3.42
C LYS A 49 -8.89 21.42 -2.44
N ILE A 50 -10.15 21.51 -2.02
CA ILE A 50 -10.78 20.47 -1.19
C ILE A 50 -10.82 19.15 -1.96
N GLU A 51 -11.21 19.18 -3.23
CA GLU A 51 -11.29 17.97 -4.07
C GLU A 51 -9.91 17.32 -4.25
N GLU A 52 -8.88 18.12 -4.58
CA GLU A 52 -7.49 17.64 -4.64
C GLU A 52 -7.06 16.96 -3.31
N ALA A 53 -7.40 17.56 -2.16
CA ALA A 53 -7.05 17.00 -0.86
C ALA A 53 -7.84 15.72 -0.51
N GLN A 54 -9.11 15.62 -0.92
CA GLN A 54 -9.92 14.42 -0.75
C GLN A 54 -9.37 13.23 -1.55
N GLU A 55 -8.94 13.46 -2.79
CA GLU A 55 -8.35 12.42 -3.64
C GLU A 55 -7.07 11.85 -3.02
N LEU A 56 -6.24 12.71 -2.44
CA LEU A 56 -5.00 12.29 -1.77
C LEU A 56 -5.26 11.44 -0.54
N ILE A 57 -6.25 11.79 0.29
CA ILE A 57 -6.60 11.01 1.48
C ILE A 57 -7.21 9.66 1.11
N ARG A 58 -7.99 9.59 0.02
CA ARG A 58 -8.63 8.35 -0.46
C ARG A 58 -7.66 7.41 -1.19
N ARG A 59 -6.40 7.81 -1.38
CA ARG A 59 -5.41 7.02 -2.10
C ARG A 59 -5.17 5.66 -1.40
N PRO A 60 -5.31 4.53 -2.11
CA PRO A 60 -4.94 3.23 -1.58
C PRO A 60 -3.44 3.19 -1.30
N THR A 61 -3.05 2.97 -0.04
CA THR A 61 -1.64 2.85 0.37
C THR A 61 -1.05 1.49 0.00
N ALA A 62 -1.87 0.44 -0.01
CA ALA A 62 -1.45 -0.88 -0.48
C ALA A 62 -1.49 -0.99 -2.01
N TYR A 63 -0.47 -1.63 -2.58
CA TYR A 63 -0.50 -2.08 -3.97
C TYR A 63 -1.42 -3.28 -4.07
N ALA A 64 -2.53 -3.14 -4.81
CA ALA A 64 -3.39 -4.27 -5.12
C ALA A 64 -2.59 -5.35 -5.88
N SER A 65 -1.66 -4.93 -6.75
CA SER A 65 -0.75 -5.81 -7.47
C SER A 65 0.18 -6.64 -6.57
N THR A 66 0.62 -6.15 -5.41
CA THR A 66 1.51 -6.91 -4.50
C THR A 66 0.81 -8.13 -3.89
N GLN A 67 -0.47 -8.01 -3.52
CA GLN A 67 -1.21 -9.16 -2.96
C GLN A 67 -1.49 -10.22 -4.03
N ILE A 68 -1.80 -9.80 -5.26
CA ILE A 68 -2.12 -10.73 -6.35
C ILE A 68 -0.83 -11.41 -6.86
N LEU A 69 0.30 -10.70 -6.92
CA LEU A 69 1.58 -11.31 -7.28
C LEU A 69 2.00 -12.40 -6.30
N ARG A 70 1.81 -12.20 -4.99
CA ARG A 70 2.08 -13.23 -3.98
C ARG A 70 1.24 -14.49 -4.19
N ALA A 71 -0.03 -14.35 -4.54
CA ALA A 71 -0.89 -15.52 -4.76
C ALA A 71 -0.44 -16.37 -5.97
N ASP A 72 -0.01 -15.72 -7.05
CA ASP A 72 0.54 -16.40 -8.23
C ASP A 72 1.89 -17.04 -7.91
N ASP A 73 2.74 -16.33 -7.17
CA ASP A 73 4.02 -16.82 -6.66
C ASP A 73 3.86 -18.08 -5.79
N ASP A 74 2.99 -18.02 -4.78
CA ASP A 74 2.65 -19.16 -3.92
C ASP A 74 2.15 -20.35 -4.73
N LEU A 75 1.45 -20.11 -5.84
CA LEU A 75 0.98 -21.18 -6.73
C LEU A 75 2.15 -21.80 -7.51
N ARG A 76 3.04 -20.99 -8.09
CA ARG A 76 4.25 -21.47 -8.79
C ARG A 76 5.10 -22.33 -7.87
N ASP A 77 5.39 -21.84 -6.66
CA ASP A 77 6.14 -22.55 -5.63
C ASP A 77 5.55 -23.91 -5.29
N ARG A 78 4.23 -23.94 -5.06
CA ARG A 78 3.50 -25.17 -4.75
C ARG A 78 3.59 -26.18 -5.89
N VAL A 79 3.38 -25.72 -7.13
CA VAL A 79 3.39 -26.62 -8.29
C VAL A 79 4.80 -27.15 -8.57
N VAL A 80 5.84 -26.31 -8.53
CA VAL A 80 7.25 -26.73 -8.62
C VAL A 80 7.58 -27.77 -7.53
N GLY A 81 7.10 -27.52 -6.31
CA GLY A 81 7.25 -28.44 -5.18
C GLY A 81 6.58 -29.79 -5.41
N ILE A 82 5.37 -29.82 -5.96
CA ILE A 82 4.62 -31.05 -6.29
C ILE A 82 5.37 -31.84 -7.37
N VAL A 83 5.67 -31.20 -8.52
CA VAL A 83 6.37 -31.83 -9.65
C VAL A 83 7.68 -32.48 -9.18
N SER A 84 8.49 -31.72 -8.43
CA SER A 84 9.76 -32.21 -7.88
C SER A 84 9.58 -33.38 -6.90
N SER A 85 8.53 -33.35 -6.09
CA SER A 85 8.26 -34.38 -5.08
C SER A 85 7.76 -35.68 -5.71
N VAL A 86 6.88 -35.60 -6.70
CA VAL A 86 6.35 -36.76 -7.44
C VAL A 86 7.48 -37.45 -8.19
N ILE A 87 8.31 -36.69 -8.92
CA ILE A 87 9.49 -37.24 -9.61
C ILE A 87 10.39 -37.96 -8.61
N ARG A 88 10.75 -37.31 -7.49
CA ARG A 88 11.62 -37.91 -6.47
C ARG A 88 11.04 -39.19 -5.87
N ALA A 89 9.73 -39.21 -5.58
CA ALA A 89 9.06 -40.38 -5.02
C ALA A 89 9.08 -41.57 -6.00
N HIS A 90 8.96 -41.31 -7.30
CA HIS A 90 8.95 -42.38 -8.31
C HIS A 90 10.33 -42.91 -8.69
N VAL A 91 11.44 -42.24 -8.32
CA VAL A 91 12.80 -42.77 -8.53
C VAL A 91 12.99 -44.16 -7.91
N SER A 92 12.40 -44.40 -6.73
CA SER A 92 12.44 -45.69 -6.02
C SER A 92 11.14 -46.50 -6.19
N SER A 93 10.37 -46.25 -7.24
CA SER A 93 9.12 -46.95 -7.52
C SER A 93 9.36 -48.43 -7.80
N PRO A 94 8.52 -49.36 -7.29
CA PRO A 94 8.59 -50.77 -7.67
C PRO A 94 8.09 -51.04 -9.10
N PHE A 95 7.46 -50.05 -9.73
CA PHE A 95 7.02 -50.10 -11.12
C PHE A 95 8.12 -49.57 -12.04
N GLU A 96 8.69 -50.45 -12.88
CA GLU A 96 9.86 -50.19 -13.72
C GLU A 96 9.67 -48.99 -14.66
N ALA A 97 8.52 -48.88 -15.35
CA ALA A 97 8.24 -47.76 -16.24
C ALA A 97 8.24 -46.41 -15.50
N LYS A 98 7.63 -46.36 -14.30
CA LYS A 98 7.62 -45.14 -13.48
C LYS A 98 8.99 -44.82 -12.91
N ALA A 99 9.76 -45.82 -12.50
CA ALA A 99 11.13 -45.62 -12.02
C ALA A 99 12.04 -45.10 -13.14
N ALA A 100 11.97 -45.66 -14.35
CA ALA A 100 12.76 -45.21 -15.49
C ALA A 100 12.42 -43.75 -15.86
N ALA A 101 11.14 -43.43 -16.01
CA ALA A 101 10.67 -42.07 -16.29
C ALA A 101 11.13 -41.07 -15.22
N ALA A 102 10.99 -41.42 -13.94
CA ALA A 102 11.42 -40.57 -12.83
C ALA A 102 12.94 -40.38 -12.76
N ASN A 103 13.75 -41.40 -13.07
CA ASN A 103 15.21 -41.25 -13.12
C ASN A 103 15.63 -40.31 -14.25
N THR A 104 15.03 -40.45 -15.45
CA THR A 104 15.28 -39.55 -16.58
C THR A 104 14.90 -38.11 -16.22
N LEU A 105 13.69 -37.88 -15.71
CA LEU A 105 13.24 -36.55 -15.32
C LEU A 105 14.11 -35.98 -14.20
N SER A 106 14.40 -36.75 -13.15
CA SER A 106 15.22 -36.31 -12.00
C SER A 106 16.60 -35.82 -12.41
N ALA A 107 17.23 -36.45 -13.41
CA ALA A 107 18.54 -36.02 -13.90
C ALA A 107 18.45 -34.68 -14.65
N ASN A 108 17.40 -34.50 -15.46
CA ASN A 108 17.22 -33.32 -16.30
C ASN A 108 16.67 -32.10 -15.54
N ILE A 109 15.87 -32.32 -14.50
CA ILE A 109 15.34 -31.22 -13.68
C ILE A 109 16.27 -30.81 -12.52
N ALA A 110 17.39 -31.51 -12.32
CA ALA A 110 18.34 -31.22 -11.25
C ALA A 110 18.83 -29.76 -11.17
N PRO A 111 19.03 -29.03 -12.30
CA PRO A 111 19.39 -27.61 -12.27
C PRO A 111 18.32 -26.71 -11.64
N TYR A 112 17.06 -27.12 -11.64
CA TYR A 112 15.91 -26.33 -11.15
C TYR A 112 15.60 -26.61 -9.67
N LYS A 113 16.57 -27.11 -8.92
CA LYS A 113 16.39 -27.42 -7.50
C LYS A 113 16.31 -26.12 -6.70
N ASN A 114 15.24 -25.99 -5.92
CA ASN A 114 14.99 -24.86 -5.02
C ASN A 114 14.79 -23.50 -5.71
N ILE A 115 14.39 -23.48 -6.98
CA ILE A 115 14.15 -22.24 -7.73
C ILE A 115 13.10 -21.33 -7.07
N GLN A 116 12.17 -21.91 -6.31
CA GLN A 116 11.19 -21.17 -5.49
C GLN A 116 11.82 -20.25 -4.41
N ARG A 117 13.13 -20.38 -4.16
CA ARG A 117 13.86 -19.52 -3.21
C ARG A 117 14.60 -18.39 -3.90
N HIS A 118 14.57 -18.33 -5.23
CA HIS A 118 15.26 -17.30 -5.99
C HIS A 118 14.38 -16.06 -6.09
N GLN A 119 14.98 -14.96 -6.56
CA GLN A 119 14.24 -13.73 -6.81
C GLN A 119 13.21 -13.95 -7.92
N TYR A 120 12.07 -13.26 -7.84
CA TYR A 120 10.95 -13.42 -8.78
C TYR A 120 11.35 -13.44 -10.26
N GLN A 121 12.24 -12.56 -10.69
CA GLN A 121 12.68 -12.50 -12.08
C GLN A 121 13.55 -13.70 -12.47
N GLN A 122 14.45 -14.11 -11.59
CA GLN A 122 15.28 -15.29 -11.80
C GLN A 122 14.42 -16.56 -11.83
N GLU A 123 13.57 -16.74 -10.82
CA GLU A 123 12.65 -17.87 -10.74
C GLU A 123 11.73 -17.93 -11.97
N THR A 124 11.20 -16.80 -12.44
CA THR A 124 10.36 -16.76 -13.65
C THR A 124 11.06 -17.35 -14.88
N VAL A 125 12.34 -17.00 -15.09
CA VAL A 125 13.15 -17.52 -16.20
C VAL A 125 13.49 -18.99 -16.00
N GLU A 126 13.74 -19.41 -14.76
CA GLU A 126 14.03 -20.79 -14.43
C GLU A 126 12.79 -21.69 -14.55
N ILE A 127 11.60 -21.21 -14.20
CA ILE A 127 10.33 -21.92 -14.43
C ILE A 127 10.09 -22.09 -15.93
N ASP A 128 10.37 -21.07 -16.76
CA ASP A 128 10.30 -21.24 -18.22
C ASP A 128 11.25 -22.33 -18.72
N GLY A 129 12.47 -22.36 -18.19
CA GLY A 129 13.43 -23.43 -18.47
C GLY A 129 12.93 -24.80 -18.05
N LEU A 130 12.40 -24.91 -16.84
CA LEU A 130 11.84 -26.15 -16.29
C LEU A 130 10.68 -26.65 -17.15
N CYS A 131 9.74 -25.77 -17.52
CA CYS A 131 8.61 -26.12 -18.39
C CYS A 131 9.08 -26.61 -19.76
N ARG A 132 10.13 -26.02 -20.35
CA ARG A 132 10.71 -26.51 -21.62
C ARG A 132 11.31 -27.90 -21.49
N VAL A 133 12.02 -28.18 -20.40
CA VAL A 133 12.56 -29.51 -20.13
C VAL A 133 11.42 -30.52 -19.95
N LEU A 134 10.37 -30.17 -19.21
CA LEU A 134 9.22 -31.05 -19.01
C LEU A 134 8.46 -31.33 -20.32
N ASP A 135 8.43 -30.37 -21.25
CA ASP A 135 7.89 -30.57 -22.60
C ASP A 135 8.74 -31.48 -23.48
N GLU A 136 10.07 -31.41 -23.36
CA GLU A 136 11.00 -32.29 -24.07
C GLU A 136 10.84 -33.76 -23.63
N TYR A 137 10.48 -33.99 -22.36
CA TYR A 137 10.24 -35.30 -21.75
C TYR A 137 8.75 -35.58 -21.50
N ALA A 138 7.88 -35.21 -22.45
CA ALA A 138 6.43 -35.32 -22.31
C ALA A 138 5.94 -36.77 -22.09
N GLU A 139 6.62 -37.77 -22.65
CA GLU A 139 6.25 -39.19 -22.46
C GLU A 139 6.50 -39.64 -21.01
N GLU A 140 7.62 -39.21 -20.40
CA GLU A 140 7.94 -39.47 -19.01
C GLU A 140 7.00 -38.71 -18.07
N VAL A 141 6.67 -37.46 -18.40
CA VAL A 141 5.66 -36.66 -17.67
C VAL A 141 4.31 -37.39 -17.67
N ALA A 142 3.87 -37.90 -18.82
CA ALA A 142 2.63 -38.67 -18.92
C ALA A 142 2.67 -40.01 -18.15
N THR A 143 3.84 -40.66 -18.13
CA THR A 143 4.05 -41.90 -17.36
C THR A 143 3.91 -41.66 -15.84
N LEU A 144 4.22 -40.45 -15.37
CA LEU A 144 4.08 -40.05 -13.96
C LEU A 144 2.76 -39.34 -13.65
N HIS A 145 1.91 -39.08 -14.65
CA HIS A 145 0.66 -38.34 -14.52
C HIS A 145 0.85 -36.91 -14.02
N LEU A 146 1.82 -36.18 -14.59
CA LEU A 146 2.18 -34.81 -14.22
C LEU A 146 1.67 -33.75 -15.20
N GLU A 147 0.86 -34.12 -16.19
CA GLU A 147 0.43 -33.21 -17.27
C GLU A 147 -0.37 -32.02 -16.74
N GLU A 148 -1.24 -32.25 -15.74
CA GLU A 148 -2.06 -31.20 -15.13
C GLU A 148 -1.18 -30.19 -14.38
N GLU A 149 -0.19 -30.66 -13.62
CA GLU A 149 0.75 -29.83 -12.90
C GLU A 149 1.64 -29.02 -13.85
N VAL A 150 2.13 -29.63 -14.94
CA VAL A 150 2.93 -28.91 -15.94
C VAL A 150 2.10 -27.82 -16.62
N ALA A 151 0.83 -28.08 -16.95
CA ALA A 151 -0.05 -27.07 -17.50
C ALA A 151 -0.32 -25.93 -16.51
N ALA A 152 -0.62 -26.26 -15.25
CA ALA A 152 -0.85 -25.28 -14.19
C ALA A 152 0.39 -24.42 -13.91
N LEU A 153 1.60 -24.99 -13.96
CA LEU A 153 2.85 -24.25 -13.78
C LEU A 153 3.05 -23.19 -14.88
N LYS A 154 2.78 -23.57 -16.14
CA LYS A 154 2.86 -22.65 -17.28
C LYS A 154 1.87 -21.50 -17.15
N GLU A 155 0.61 -21.82 -16.85
CA GLU A 155 -0.44 -20.82 -16.67
C GLU A 155 -0.10 -19.86 -15.52
N ALA A 156 0.35 -20.39 -14.39
CA ALA A 156 0.76 -19.58 -13.25
C ALA A 156 1.96 -18.67 -13.59
N ASN A 157 2.96 -19.17 -14.33
CA ASN A 157 4.13 -18.36 -14.71
C ASN A 157 3.76 -17.23 -15.69
N GLU A 158 2.91 -17.50 -16.68
CA GLU A 158 2.43 -16.49 -17.63
C GLU A 158 1.53 -15.43 -16.95
N SER A 159 0.66 -15.87 -16.03
CA SER A 159 -0.12 -14.97 -15.19
C SER A 159 0.78 -14.06 -14.35
N PHE A 160 1.81 -14.63 -13.70
CA PHE A 160 2.77 -13.87 -12.91
C PHE A 160 3.48 -12.80 -13.75
N LYS A 161 4.02 -13.16 -14.93
CA LYS A 161 4.67 -12.19 -15.85
C LYS A 161 3.75 -11.03 -16.21
N THR A 162 2.53 -11.34 -16.63
CA THR A 162 1.52 -10.33 -17.03
C THR A 162 1.22 -9.36 -15.88
N LYS A 163 1.05 -9.89 -14.66
CA LYS A 163 0.75 -9.07 -13.49
C LYS A 163 1.96 -8.30 -12.98
N PHE A 164 3.16 -8.84 -13.15
CA PHE A 164 4.39 -8.16 -12.77
C PHE A 164 4.61 -6.92 -13.65
N GLU A 165 4.37 -7.03 -14.96
CA GLU A 165 4.37 -5.88 -15.87
C GLU A 165 3.29 -4.85 -15.49
N ALA A 166 2.08 -5.31 -15.13
CA ALA A 166 1.02 -4.41 -14.67
C ALA A 166 1.40 -3.67 -13.37
N LYS A 167 2.14 -4.31 -12.46
CA LYS A 167 2.69 -3.64 -11.26
C LYS A 167 3.67 -2.52 -11.64
N ALA A 168 4.51 -2.72 -12.64
CA ALA A 168 5.44 -1.70 -13.10
C ALA A 168 4.70 -0.46 -13.67
N GLU A 169 3.59 -0.67 -14.40
CA GLU A 169 2.77 0.44 -14.88
C GLU A 169 1.96 1.10 -13.74
N GLU A 170 1.46 0.33 -12.77
CA GLU A 170 0.82 0.87 -11.56
C GLU A 170 1.81 1.77 -10.79
N GLU A 171 3.04 1.30 -10.58
CA GLU A 171 4.12 2.06 -9.96
C GLU A 171 4.41 3.37 -10.71
N LYS A 172 4.58 3.30 -12.03
CA LYS A 172 4.79 4.47 -12.88
C LYS A 172 3.65 5.49 -12.81
N SER A 173 2.39 5.03 -12.83
CA SER A 173 1.22 5.91 -12.69
C SER A 173 1.16 6.60 -11.32
N ARG A 174 1.66 5.94 -10.28
CA ARG A 174 1.68 6.44 -8.90
C ARG A 174 2.89 7.32 -8.59
N GLN A 175 3.97 7.26 -9.36
CA GLN A 175 5.16 8.11 -9.16
C GLN A 175 4.81 9.60 -9.15
N GLY A 176 3.95 10.06 -10.06
CA GLY A 176 3.48 11.46 -10.08
C GLY A 176 2.70 11.88 -8.83
N ASN A 177 2.13 10.93 -8.09
CA ASN A 177 1.36 11.17 -6.87
C ASN A 177 2.16 10.89 -5.59
N LYS A 178 3.29 10.15 -5.64
CA LYS A 178 4.14 9.87 -4.48
C LYS A 178 4.84 11.13 -3.95
N GLU A 179 5.05 12.13 -4.79
CA GLU A 179 5.72 13.39 -4.43
C GLU A 179 4.77 14.46 -3.85
N VAL A 180 3.46 14.17 -3.80
CA VAL A 180 2.49 15.13 -3.25
C VAL A 180 2.40 14.97 -1.74
N ASP A 181 3.05 15.89 -1.02
CA ASP A 181 2.92 16.02 0.43
C ASP A 181 1.46 16.39 0.78
N THR A 182 0.73 15.44 1.37
CA THR A 182 -0.65 15.62 1.85
C THR A 182 -0.78 16.87 2.72
N TYR A 183 0.19 17.16 3.58
CA TYR A 183 0.14 18.33 4.47
C TYR A 183 0.44 19.63 3.73
N LYS A 184 1.28 19.61 2.69
CA LYS A 184 1.44 20.76 1.78
C LYS A 184 0.11 21.10 1.10
N LYS A 185 -0.61 20.09 0.60
CA LYS A 185 -1.91 20.29 -0.04
C LYS A 185 -2.98 20.76 0.92
N LEU A 186 -3.01 20.25 2.14
CA LEU A 186 -3.86 20.80 3.21
C LEU A 186 -3.48 22.24 3.55
N GLY A 187 -2.20 22.61 3.45
CA GLY A 187 -1.75 24.01 3.51
C GLY A 187 -2.38 24.87 2.41
N GLU A 188 -2.38 24.40 1.16
CA GLU A 188 -3.03 25.11 0.04
C GLU A 188 -4.55 25.29 0.25
N VAL A 189 -5.23 24.28 0.81
CA VAL A 189 -6.66 24.37 1.17
C VAL A 189 -6.89 25.43 2.24
N ARG A 190 -6.03 25.45 3.27
CA ARG A 190 -6.09 26.45 4.34
C ARG A 190 -5.84 27.86 3.82
N GLU A 191 -4.86 28.05 2.94
CA GLU A 191 -4.59 29.36 2.32
C GLU A 191 -5.80 29.88 1.53
N ALA A 192 -6.48 29.01 0.77
CA ALA A 192 -7.71 29.36 0.08
C ALA A 192 -8.87 29.69 1.04
N TYR A 193 -8.98 28.95 2.15
CA TYR A 193 -9.93 29.27 3.22
C TYR A 193 -9.63 30.62 3.89
N ASP A 194 -8.36 30.93 4.18
CA ASP A 194 -7.95 32.18 4.81
C ASP A 194 -8.30 33.40 3.93
N GLN A 195 -8.24 33.25 2.60
CA GLN A 195 -8.70 34.28 1.65
C GLN A 195 -10.21 34.51 1.75
N ILE A 196 -11.01 33.45 1.85
CA ILE A 196 -12.48 33.54 2.07
C ILE A 196 -12.76 34.26 3.40
N VAL A 197 -12.06 33.87 4.47
CA VAL A 197 -12.19 34.49 5.79
C VAL A 197 -11.87 35.98 5.73
N GLN A 198 -10.79 36.37 5.03
CA GLN A 198 -10.40 37.77 4.88
C GLN A 198 -11.49 38.60 4.20
N VAL A 199 -12.05 38.09 3.10
CA VAL A 199 -13.12 38.78 2.36
C VAL A 199 -14.37 38.92 3.21
N VAL A 200 -14.86 37.81 3.80
CA VAL A 200 -16.06 37.82 4.65
C VAL A 200 -15.92 38.76 5.84
N ASN A 201 -14.79 38.74 6.54
CA ASN A 201 -14.54 39.62 7.68
C ASN A 201 -14.43 41.10 7.27
N ALA A 202 -13.91 41.40 6.08
CA ALA A 202 -13.86 42.76 5.56
C ALA A 202 -15.26 43.29 5.23
N TYR A 203 -16.07 42.50 4.52
CA TYR A 203 -17.45 42.88 4.19
C TYR A 203 -18.34 42.97 5.44
N ALA A 204 -18.14 42.13 6.46
CA ALA A 204 -18.85 42.25 7.73
C ALA A 204 -18.63 43.59 8.45
N VAL A 205 -17.56 44.32 8.14
CA VAL A 205 -17.29 45.68 8.65
C VAL A 205 -17.80 46.76 7.70
N VAL A 206 -17.57 46.59 6.40
CA VAL A 206 -17.83 47.62 5.38
C VAL A 206 -19.31 47.66 4.97
N GLU A 207 -19.93 46.50 4.81
CA GLU A 207 -21.32 46.33 4.37
C GLU A 207 -21.96 45.15 5.10
N PRO A 208 -22.38 45.32 6.37
CA PRO A 208 -22.93 44.23 7.16
C PRO A 208 -24.27 43.73 6.60
N SER A 209 -24.43 42.41 6.53
CA SER A 209 -25.69 41.75 6.17
C SER A 209 -26.02 40.62 7.15
N ASP A 210 -27.29 40.22 7.18
CA ASP A 210 -27.75 39.09 8.00
C ASP A 210 -27.12 37.77 7.52
N GLU A 211 -26.88 37.65 6.21
CA GLU A 211 -26.20 36.51 5.58
C GLU A 211 -24.74 36.40 6.03
N LEU A 212 -23.99 37.50 6.02
CA LEU A 212 -22.61 37.53 6.52
C LEU A 212 -22.56 37.22 8.02
N ALA A 213 -23.44 37.82 8.83
CA ALA A 213 -23.50 37.57 10.25
C ALA A 213 -23.84 36.10 10.58
N GLY A 214 -24.80 35.52 9.85
CA GLY A 214 -25.20 34.12 9.99
C GLY A 214 -24.11 33.15 9.57
N PHE A 215 -23.43 33.41 8.45
CA PHE A 215 -22.30 32.61 8.00
C PHE A 215 -21.15 32.63 9.02
N ILE A 216 -20.82 33.80 9.55
CA ILE A 216 -19.77 33.95 10.58
C ILE A 216 -20.12 33.17 11.85
N ASP A 217 -21.38 33.23 12.31
CA ASP A 217 -21.83 32.46 13.47
C ASP A 217 -21.72 30.94 13.23
N ASP A 218 -22.19 30.48 12.07
CA ASP A 218 -22.18 29.06 11.70
C ASP A 218 -20.74 28.52 11.53
N VAL A 219 -19.85 29.27 10.87
CA VAL A 219 -18.44 28.90 10.74
C VAL A 219 -17.76 28.87 12.11
N ASN A 220 -17.99 29.87 12.95
CA ASN A 220 -17.45 29.87 14.32
C ASN A 220 -17.97 28.70 15.16
N ALA A 221 -19.22 28.28 14.97
CA ALA A 221 -19.76 27.09 15.61
C ALA A 221 -19.04 25.81 15.14
N ARG A 222 -18.69 25.71 13.84
CA ARG A 222 -17.85 24.61 13.33
C ARG A 222 -16.44 24.68 13.91
N ILE A 223 -15.81 25.84 13.93
CA ILE A 223 -14.48 26.01 14.53
C ILE A 223 -14.46 25.50 15.97
N ASN A 224 -15.45 25.88 16.79
CA ASN A 224 -15.53 25.39 18.17
C ASN A 224 -15.71 23.86 18.23
N LEU A 225 -16.55 23.28 17.35
CA LEU A 225 -16.77 21.84 17.30
C LEU A 225 -15.46 21.08 16.98
N TYR A 226 -14.73 21.51 15.95
CA TYR A 226 -13.51 20.84 15.51
C TYR A 226 -12.33 21.12 16.44
N ALA A 227 -12.21 22.33 17.02
CA ALA A 227 -11.20 22.62 18.04
C ALA A 227 -11.41 21.79 19.32
N ASN A 228 -12.66 21.50 19.71
CA ASN A 228 -12.95 20.65 20.87
C ASN A 228 -12.70 19.16 20.61
N MET A 229 -12.60 18.72 19.34
CA MET A 229 -12.19 17.35 19.03
C MET A 229 -10.72 17.08 19.39
N GLU A 230 -9.88 18.12 19.52
CA GLU A 230 -8.50 18.01 20.04
C GLU A 230 -8.45 17.63 21.52
N GLY A 231 -9.51 17.90 22.29
CA GLY A 231 -9.62 17.55 23.71
C GLY A 231 -10.49 16.33 24.00
N GLY A 232 -11.16 15.77 22.98
CA GLY A 232 -12.24 14.79 23.12
C GLY A 232 -11.89 13.34 22.80
N THR A 233 -10.63 13.03 22.47
CA THR A 233 -10.14 11.63 22.48
C THR A 233 -9.60 11.25 23.87
N SER A 234 -10.33 11.61 24.92
CA SER A 234 -10.32 10.88 26.19
C SER A 234 -11.59 11.24 26.96
N SER A 235 -12.12 10.26 27.70
CA SER A 235 -13.26 10.32 28.61
C SER A 235 -14.65 10.30 27.98
N GLY A 236 -15.19 9.07 27.92
CA GLY A 236 -16.59 8.88 28.27
C GLY A 236 -16.80 9.36 29.71
N GLU A 237 -17.85 10.13 29.90
CA GLU A 237 -18.26 10.69 31.18
C GLU A 237 -18.79 9.56 32.08
N ALA A 238 -18.00 9.18 33.08
CA ALA A 238 -18.50 8.67 34.35
C ALA A 238 -17.58 9.21 35.47
N ASP A 239 -18.16 10.13 36.23
CA ASP A 239 -17.65 10.81 37.41
C ASP A 239 -17.21 9.83 38.53
N THR A 240 -15.97 9.95 39.03
CA THR A 240 -15.62 10.16 40.46
C THR A 240 -14.15 9.81 40.78
N ASP A 241 -13.47 10.78 41.42
CA ASP A 241 -12.33 10.70 42.36
C ASP A 241 -11.12 9.76 42.08
N LYS A 242 -9.96 10.34 41.72
CA LYS A 242 -8.68 10.29 42.49
C LYS A 242 -7.51 11.04 41.81
N GLU A 243 -6.64 11.57 42.66
CA GLU A 243 -5.40 12.35 42.45
C GLU A 243 -4.29 11.69 41.58
N PRO A 244 -3.24 12.45 41.17
CA PRO A 244 -2.41 12.15 40.01
C PRO A 244 -1.15 11.34 40.32
N THR A 245 -0.87 10.36 39.47
CA THR A 245 0.44 9.70 39.26
C THR A 245 0.51 9.41 37.77
N GLY A 246 1.36 10.05 36.98
CA GLY A 246 2.79 9.77 36.92
C GLY A 246 3.05 8.86 35.72
N GLU A 247 3.90 9.34 34.79
CA GLU A 247 4.45 8.68 33.59
C GLU A 247 3.74 8.92 32.24
N GLU A 248 4.42 9.71 31.39
CA GLU A 248 4.23 9.81 29.93
C GLU A 248 4.46 8.45 29.26
N PRO A 249 3.60 8.00 28.33
CA PRO A 249 4.01 7.01 27.34
C PRO A 249 4.68 7.73 26.16
N GLU A 250 5.92 7.35 25.85
CA GLU A 250 6.57 7.68 24.59
C GLU A 250 5.70 7.19 23.42
N PRO A 251 5.55 7.98 22.33
CA PRO A 251 4.81 7.53 21.16
C PRO A 251 5.61 6.45 20.44
N GLU A 252 5.12 5.21 20.44
CA GLU A 252 5.61 4.18 19.54
C GLU A 252 5.36 4.59 18.09
N THR A 253 6.45 4.76 17.35
CA THR A 253 6.46 4.86 15.89
C THR A 253 5.77 3.63 15.31
N PRO A 254 4.73 3.77 14.48
CA PRO A 254 4.22 2.66 13.69
C PRO A 254 5.33 2.23 12.73
N GLU A 255 5.83 1.01 12.88
CA GLU A 255 6.80 0.42 11.97
C GLU A 255 6.24 0.44 10.54
N GLU A 256 7.05 0.93 9.59
CA GLU A 256 6.76 0.80 8.17
C GLU A 256 6.50 -0.67 7.83
N PRO A 257 5.51 -0.98 6.97
CA PRO A 257 5.37 -2.32 6.46
C PRO A 257 6.63 -2.62 5.64
N THR A 258 7.50 -3.48 6.17
CA THR A 258 8.64 -4.01 5.44
C THR A 258 8.12 -4.64 4.15
N ASP A 259 8.53 -4.06 3.03
CA ASP A 259 8.48 -4.70 1.72
C ASP A 259 9.02 -6.15 1.88
N PRO A 260 8.37 -7.20 1.38
CA PRO A 260 8.93 -8.54 1.43
C PRO A 260 10.31 -8.50 0.76
N SER A 261 11.33 -8.51 1.59
CA SER A 261 12.73 -8.52 1.17
C SER A 261 12.91 -9.67 0.20
N GLU A 262 13.56 -9.37 -0.92
CA GLU A 262 14.20 -10.37 -1.76
C GLU A 262 14.97 -11.36 -0.86
N PRO A 263 14.89 -12.68 -1.11
CA PRO A 263 15.65 -13.63 -0.33
C PRO A 263 17.13 -13.30 -0.47
N THR A 264 17.76 -13.01 0.65
CA THR A 264 19.21 -12.87 0.75
C THR A 264 19.84 -14.23 0.48
N ASP A 265 20.83 -14.21 -0.40
CA ASP A 265 21.67 -15.34 -0.80
C ASP A 265 22.18 -16.09 0.45
N PRO A 266 21.89 -17.40 0.61
CA PRO A 266 22.40 -18.13 1.76
C PRO A 266 23.92 -18.27 1.64
N GLU A 267 24.64 -17.63 2.56
CA GLU A 267 26.07 -17.88 2.76
C GLU A 267 26.35 -19.38 2.80
N GLN A 268 27.25 -19.79 1.91
CA GLN A 268 27.77 -21.13 1.79
C GLN A 268 28.31 -21.62 3.14
N PRO A 269 27.90 -22.78 3.67
CA PRO A 269 28.50 -23.30 4.89
C PRO A 269 29.92 -23.76 4.56
N GLY A 270 30.91 -23.05 5.11
CA GLY A 270 32.30 -23.49 5.13
C GLY A 270 32.43 -24.83 5.86
N GLY A 271 32.59 -25.90 5.09
CA GLY A 271 33.06 -27.20 5.57
C GLY A 271 34.51 -27.38 5.15
N GLY A 272 35.42 -27.40 6.12
CA GLY A 272 36.83 -27.71 5.91
C GLY A 272 37.09 -29.20 5.76
N ASP A 273 38.20 -29.54 5.10
CA ASP A 273 39.17 -30.56 5.54
C ASP A 273 40.41 -30.43 4.63
N ASP A 274 41.50 -29.84 5.13
CA ASP A 274 42.77 -29.74 4.42
C ASP A 274 43.56 -31.03 4.67
N SER A 275 43.32 -32.01 3.81
CA SER A 275 44.09 -33.25 3.74
C SER A 275 45.54 -32.94 3.34
N GLY A 276 46.43 -33.05 4.32
CA GLY A 276 47.88 -32.93 4.14
C GLY A 276 48.42 -33.97 3.15
N THR A 277 49.12 -33.48 2.12
CA THR A 277 50.02 -34.28 1.28
C THR A 277 51.47 -33.93 1.66
N PRO A 278 52.31 -34.88 2.07
CA PRO A 278 53.73 -34.61 2.34
C PRO A 278 54.51 -34.47 1.02
N GLY A 279 55.29 -33.40 0.93
CA GLY A 279 56.26 -33.20 -0.15
C GLY A 279 57.46 -34.14 -0.05
N GLU A 280 57.97 -34.51 -1.21
CA GLU A 280 59.23 -35.23 -1.45
C GLU A 280 60.43 -34.52 -0.80
N ILE A 281 61.20 -35.28 -0.01
CA ILE A 281 62.67 -35.52 -0.14
C ILE A 281 63.09 -36.68 0.75
#